data_AF-A0A249SMU8-F1
#
_entry.id   AF-A0A249SMU8-F1
#
_cell.length_a   1.000
_cell.length_b   1.000
_cell.length_c   1.000
_cell.angle_alpha   90.00
_cell.angle_beta   90.00
_cell.angle_gamma   90.00
#
_symmetry.space_group_name_H-M   'P 1'
#
loop_
_entity.id
_entity.type
_entity.pdbx_description
1 polymer ?
#
loop_
_entity_poly.entity_id
_entity_poly.type
_entity_poly.pdbx_seq_one_letter_code
_entity_poly.pdbx_strand_id
1 'polypeptide(L)'
;MDNKKYYIELAGDSMLSFTDKEIDEIVAKENSLKQEFEKVLKIDTTNVKPLFYPYDSIHTYLRSDDDSTTIDQSVILSNAPTSEGDFVTIKKVVK
;
A
#
# COMPACT_ATOMS: atom_id res chain seq x y z
N MET A 1 -12.88 21.51 0.15
CA MET A 1 -11.43 21.27 -0.05
C MET A 1 -11.17 21.43 -1.54
N ASP A 2 -10.03 22.00 -1.93
CA ASP A 2 -9.60 21.93 -3.32
C ASP A 2 -9.31 20.45 -3.64
N ASN A 3 -10.10 19.82 -4.54
CA ASN A 3 -9.98 18.40 -4.83
C ASN A 3 -8.57 18.04 -5.31
N LYS A 4 -7.88 18.95 -6.02
CA LYS A 4 -6.50 18.72 -6.45
C LYS A 4 -5.54 18.61 -5.27
N LYS A 5 -5.64 19.52 -4.31
CA LYS A 5 -4.79 19.52 -3.11
C LYS A 5 -4.92 18.20 -2.34
N TYR A 6 -6.14 17.71 -2.16
CA TYR A 6 -6.38 16.43 -1.48
C TYR A 6 -5.67 15.27 -2.17
N TYR A 7 -5.75 15.16 -3.50
CA TYR A 7 -5.10 14.07 -4.22
C TYR A 7 -3.58 14.19 -4.26
N ILE A 8 -3.03 15.41 -4.24
CA ILE A 8 -1.58 15.62 -4.11
C ILE A 8 -1.08 15.15 -2.73
N GLU A 9 -1.81 15.48 -1.66
CA GLU A 9 -1.47 15.02 -0.30
C GLU A 9 -1.58 13.49 -0.21
N LEU A 10 -2.67 12.91 -0.71
CA LEU A 10 -2.87 11.45 -0.73
C LEU A 10 -1.79 10.72 -1.55
N ALA A 11 -1.35 11.29 -2.67
CA ALA A 11 -0.25 10.75 -3.44
C ALA A 11 1.06 10.74 -2.63
N GLY A 12 1.33 11.83 -1.91
CA GLY A 12 2.47 11.94 -0.99
C GLY A 12 2.45 10.86 0.10
N ASP A 13 1.30 10.65 0.75
CA ASP A 13 1.12 9.59 1.75
C ASP A 13 1.34 8.18 1.17
N SER A 14 1.06 8.01 -0.12
CA SER A 14 1.21 6.75 -0.85
C SER A 14 2.58 6.57 -1.51
N MET A 15 3.53 7.50 -1.30
CA MET A 15 4.83 7.54 -1.99
C MET A 15 4.72 7.57 -3.53
N LEU A 16 3.66 8.19 -4.05
CA LEU A 16 3.40 8.38 -5.47
C LEU A 16 3.66 9.83 -5.87
N SER A 17 4.10 10.04 -7.11
CA SER A 17 4.26 11.36 -7.70
C SER A 17 3.51 11.40 -9.03
N PHE A 18 2.70 12.43 -9.20
CA PHE A 18 1.88 12.65 -10.38
C PHE A 18 2.17 14.02 -10.97
N THR A 19 2.03 14.12 -12.28
CA THR A 19 1.98 15.39 -12.99
C THR A 19 0.65 16.10 -12.74
N ASP A 20 0.60 17.42 -12.92
CA ASP A 20 -0.64 18.19 -12.78
C ASP A 20 -1.76 17.66 -13.68
N LYS A 21 -1.41 17.20 -14.90
CA LYS A 21 -2.36 16.60 -15.84
C LYS A 21 -2.97 15.31 -15.29
N GLU A 22 -2.17 14.44 -14.67
CA GLU A 22 -2.66 13.20 -14.07
C GLU A 22 -3.56 13.48 -12.86
N ILE A 23 -3.24 14.49 -12.04
CA ILE A 23 -4.11 14.95 -10.96
C ILE A 23 -5.45 15.42 -11.52
N ASP A 24 -5.46 16.16 -12.63
CA ASP A 24 -6.68 16.64 -13.28
C ASP A 24 -7.54 15.50 -13.80
N GLU A 25 -6.91 14.46 -14.36
CA GLU A 25 -7.60 13.25 -14.81
C GLU A 25 -8.19 12.44 -13.64
N ILE A 26 -7.49 12.37 -12.50
CA ILE A 26 -7.98 11.72 -11.28
C ILE A 26 -9.20 12.48 -10.73
N VAL A 27 -9.10 13.79 -10.59
CA VAL A 27 -10.20 14.64 -10.11
C VAL A 27 -11.41 14.56 -11.04
N ALA A 28 -11.20 14.50 -12.35
CA ALA A 28 -12.29 14.35 -13.31
C ALA A 28 -13.05 13.01 -13.17
N LYS A 29 -12.35 11.93 -12.80
CA LYS A 29 -12.92 10.59 -12.63
C LYS A 29 -13.53 10.33 -11.25
N GLU A 30 -13.12 11.10 -10.24
CA GLU A 30 -13.55 10.95 -8.84
C GLU A 30 -15.07 10.82 -8.68
N ASN A 31 -15.83 11.73 -9.30
CA ASN A 31 -17.28 11.75 -9.13
C ASN A 31 -17.94 10.49 -9.70
N SER A 32 -17.46 9.98 -10.84
CA SER A 32 -17.95 8.73 -11.42
C SER A 32 -17.67 7.56 -10.49
N LEU A 33 -16.44 7.48 -9.94
CA LEU A 33 -16.07 6.42 -9.01
C LEU A 33 -16.92 6.46 -7.73
N LYS A 34 -17.13 7.65 -7.16
CA LYS A 34 -17.99 7.82 -5.97
C LYS A 34 -19.42 7.37 -6.23
N GLN A 35 -19.99 7.74 -7.38
CA GLN A 35 -21.35 7.33 -7.77
C GLN A 35 -21.49 5.81 -7.90
N GLU A 36 -20.47 5.13 -8.42
CA GLU A 36 -20.47 3.66 -8.48
C GLU A 36 -20.48 3.02 -7.08
N PHE A 37 -19.73 3.60 -6.13
CA PHE A 37 -19.65 3.12 -4.75
C PHE A 37 -20.91 3.43 -3.90
N GLU A 38 -21.75 4.40 -4.28
CA GLU A 38 -22.98 4.74 -3.52
C GLU A 38 -23.91 3.54 -3.30
N LYS A 39 -23.91 2.57 -4.22
CA LYS A 39 -24.74 1.36 -4.09
C LYS A 39 -24.32 0.51 -2.89
N VAL A 40 -23.02 0.44 -2.60
CA VAL A 40 -22.48 -0.33 -1.47
C VAL A 40 -22.88 0.30 -0.14
N LEU A 41 -22.91 1.64 -0.07
CA LEU A 41 -23.29 2.38 1.14
C LEU A 41 -24.77 2.24 1.52
N LYS A 42 -25.63 1.77 0.61
CA LYS A 42 -27.06 1.53 0.85
C LYS A 42 -27.36 0.17 1.47
N ILE A 43 -26.35 -0.70 1.60
CA ILE A 43 -26.48 -2.02 2.21
C ILE A 43 -26.51 -1.85 3.74
N ASP A 44 -27.56 -2.35 4.41
CA ASP A 44 -27.62 -2.33 5.87
C ASP A 44 -26.66 -3.36 6.46
N THR A 45 -25.64 -2.87 7.17
CA THR A 45 -24.62 -3.69 7.84
C THR A 45 -24.70 -3.59 9.37
N THR A 46 -25.78 -3.04 9.94
CA THR A 46 -25.92 -2.75 11.39
C THR A 46 -25.58 -3.95 12.28
N ASN A 47 -25.96 -5.17 11.86
CA ASN A 47 -25.73 -6.40 12.61
C ASN A 47 -24.80 -7.40 11.87
N VAL A 48 -24.05 -6.91 10.88
CA VAL A 48 -23.12 -7.73 10.09
C VAL A 48 -21.71 -7.53 10.64
N LYS A 49 -21.07 -8.63 11.07
CA LYS A 49 -19.67 -8.59 11.51
C LYS A 49 -18.76 -8.40 10.29
N PRO A 50 -17.72 -7.54 10.36
CA PRO A 50 -16.71 -7.45 9.31
C PRO A 50 -16.01 -8.79 9.11
N LEU A 51 -15.80 -9.17 7.84
CA LEU A 51 -15.03 -10.35 7.48
C LEU A 51 -13.56 -9.96 7.31
N PHE A 52 -12.69 -10.46 8.20
CA PHE A 52 -11.25 -10.21 8.15
C PHE A 52 -10.50 -11.26 7.32
N TYR A 53 -10.92 -12.53 7.44
CA TYR A 53 -10.36 -13.65 6.70
C TYR A 53 -11.50 -14.42 6.04
N PRO A 54 -11.30 -14.96 4.83
CA PRO A 54 -12.33 -15.74 4.14
C PRO A 54 -12.61 -17.09 4.81
N TYR A 55 -11.79 -17.52 5.76
CA TYR A 55 -11.92 -18.77 6.49
C TYR A 55 -12.13 -18.53 7.98
N ASP A 56 -12.97 -19.35 8.60
CA ASP A 56 -13.25 -19.30 10.04
C ASP A 56 -12.09 -19.84 10.90
N SER A 57 -11.15 -20.55 10.29
CA SER A 57 -9.94 -21.04 10.95
C SER A 57 -8.93 -19.90 11.11
N ILE A 58 -9.05 -19.15 12.20
CA ILE A 58 -8.07 -18.14 12.56
C ILE A 58 -6.75 -18.85 12.88
N HIS A 59 -5.72 -18.58 12.07
CA HIS A 59 -4.36 -19.04 12.29
C HIS A 59 -3.79 -18.38 13.55
N THR A 60 -4.06 -18.98 14.71
CA THR A 60 -3.56 -18.54 16.03
C THR A 60 -2.29 -19.29 16.47
N TYR A 61 -1.72 -20.12 15.59
CA TYR A 61 -0.53 -20.88 15.92
C TYR A 61 0.67 -19.93 16.10
N LEU A 62 1.45 -20.19 17.15
CA LEU A 62 2.71 -19.52 17.38
C LEU A 62 3.81 -20.25 16.60
N ARG A 63 4.77 -19.48 16.07
CA ARG A 63 6.01 -20.04 15.52
C ARG A 63 6.90 -20.48 16.68
N SER A 64 7.48 -21.67 16.59
CA SER A 64 8.54 -22.11 17.50
C SER A 64 9.78 -21.21 17.40
N ASP A 65 10.51 -21.06 18.51
CA ASP A 65 11.75 -20.29 18.55
C ASP A 65 12.95 -21.14 18.09
N ASP A 66 12.91 -21.54 16.82
CA ASP A 66 13.99 -22.29 16.17
C ASP A 66 14.88 -21.33 15.36
N ASP A 67 16.19 -21.64 15.30
CA ASP A 67 17.15 -20.97 14.42
C ASP A 67 16.78 -21.24 12.95
N SER A 68 16.22 -20.23 12.28
CA SER A 68 15.78 -20.35 10.89
C SER A 68 16.86 -19.97 9.89
N THR A 69 16.87 -20.68 8.75
CA THR A 69 17.79 -20.52 7.62
C THR A 69 17.94 -19.08 7.15
N THR A 70 19.18 -18.62 7.03
CA THR A 70 19.55 -17.38 6.33
C THR A 70 19.59 -17.64 4.83
N ILE A 71 18.87 -16.84 4.05
CA ILE A 71 19.06 -16.77 2.59
C ILE A 71 20.48 -16.24 2.33
N ASP A 72 21.20 -16.82 1.36
CA ASP A 72 22.52 -16.35 0.99
C ASP A 72 22.49 -14.86 0.61
N GLN A 73 23.44 -14.10 1.14
CA GLN A 73 23.52 -12.65 0.89
C GLN A 73 23.59 -12.31 -0.60
N SER A 74 24.30 -13.12 -1.39
CA SER A 74 24.40 -12.95 -2.85
C SER A 74 23.03 -13.04 -3.54
N VAL A 75 22.12 -13.87 -3.04
CA VAL A 75 20.75 -14.03 -3.56
C VAL A 75 19.89 -12.82 -3.21
N ILE A 76 20.11 -12.22 -2.03
CA ILE A 76 19.42 -10.98 -1.64
C ILE A 76 19.90 -9.82 -2.51
N LEU A 77 21.22 -9.70 -2.69
CA LEU A 77 21.82 -8.59 -3.42
C LEU A 77 21.60 -8.65 -4.93
N SER A 78 21.29 -9.83 -5.49
CA SER A 78 21.04 -9.96 -6.94
C SER A 78 19.85 -9.14 -7.44
N ASN A 79 18.89 -8.84 -6.56
CA ASN A 79 17.71 -8.03 -6.88
C ASN A 79 17.81 -6.58 -6.38
N ALA A 80 18.91 -6.21 -5.70
CA ALA A 80 19.09 -4.86 -5.20
C ALA A 80 19.32 -3.90 -6.38
N PRO A 81 18.59 -2.77 -6.48
CA PRO A 81 18.81 -1.78 -7.54
C PRO A 81 20.25 -1.26 -7.57
N THR A 82 20.86 -1.09 -6.39
CA THR A 82 22.26 -0.71 -6.20
C THR A 82 22.80 -1.35 -4.93
N SER A 83 24.06 -1.77 -4.95
CA SER A 83 24.76 -2.36 -3.80
C SER A 83 26.24 -1.96 -3.79
N GLU A 84 26.83 -1.90 -2.60
CA GLU A 84 28.26 -1.65 -2.39
C GLU A 84 28.78 -2.61 -1.33
N GLY A 85 29.73 -3.48 -1.73
CA GLY A 85 30.16 -4.60 -0.91
C GLY A 85 28.97 -5.44 -0.46
N ASP A 86 28.79 -5.48 0.85
CA ASP A 86 27.80 -6.30 1.54
C ASP A 86 26.44 -5.59 1.77
N PHE A 87 26.29 -4.36 1.25
CA PHE A 87 25.17 -3.48 1.57
C PHE A 87 24.33 -3.09 0.35
N VAL A 88 23.02 -2.96 0.55
CA VAL A 88 22.14 -2.24 -0.38
C VAL A 88 22.36 -0.74 -0.19
N THR A 89 22.56 -0.02 -1.28
CA THR A 89 22.79 1.44 -1.22
C THR A 89 21.49 2.19 -1.46
N ILE A 90 21.30 3.27 -0.71
CA ILE A 90 20.15 4.18 -0.83
C ILE A 90 20.63 5.62 -0.96
N LYS A 91 19.80 6.48 -1.56
CA LYS A 91 20.08 7.91 -1.59
C LYS A 91 19.97 8.47 -0.18
N LYS A 92 21.08 8.98 0.36
CA LYS A 92 21.10 9.63 1.67
C LYS A 92 20.12 10.80 1.69
N VAL A 93 19.15 10.74 2.60
CA VAL A 93 18.24 11.85 2.85
C VAL A 93 18.94 12.82 3.80
N VAL A 94 19.31 13.99 3.29
CA VAL A 94 19.78 15.14 4.08
C VAL A 94 18.68 16.19 4.07
N LYS A 95 18.36 16.73 5.26
CA LYS A 95 17.46 17.87 5.42
C LYS A 95 18.16 19.18 5.08
#